data_AF-A0A6M9PWP6-F1
#
_entry.id   AF-A0A6M9PWP6-F1
#
_cell.length_a   1.000
_cell.length_b   1.000
_cell.length_c   1.000
_cell.angle_alpha   90.00
_cell.angle_beta   90.00
_cell.angle_gamma   90.00
#
_symmetry.space_group_name_H-M   'P 1'
#
loop_
_entity.id
_entity.type
_entity.pdbx_description
1 polymer ?
#
loop_
_entity_poly.entity_id
_entity_poly.type
_entity_poly.pdbx_seq_one_letter_code
_entity_poly.pdbx_strand_id
1 'polypeptide(L)'
;MAVTKKQTLEELKQLEKKYESLVWYARKSPEQIATFPRLQDAIDRVEQQYPNETADLRSARTGDWSHGFNSGMLAATRLAQELMKFEPEVAYVNFPDLMT
;
A
#
# COMPACT_ATOMS: atom_id res chain seq x y z
N MET A 1 -27.80 7.53 -0.96
CA MET A 1 -27.09 8.59 -1.73
C MET A 1 -26.09 7.90 -2.64
N ALA A 2 -25.99 8.29 -3.91
CA ALA A 2 -24.98 7.74 -4.82
C ALA A 2 -23.64 8.45 -4.59
N VAL A 3 -22.56 7.69 -4.46
CA VAL A 3 -21.21 8.22 -4.30
C VAL A 3 -20.72 8.75 -5.65
N THR A 4 -20.12 9.94 -5.66
CA THR A 4 -19.59 10.52 -6.90
C THR A 4 -18.28 9.86 -7.31
N LYS A 5 -18.01 9.85 -8.63
CA LYS A 5 -16.71 9.43 -9.17
C LYS A 5 -15.52 10.12 -8.47
N LYS A 6 -15.66 11.40 -8.13
CA LYS A 6 -14.62 12.17 -7.42
C LYS A 6 -14.39 11.63 -6.00
N GLN A 7 -15.46 11.34 -5.26
CA GLN A 7 -15.35 10.77 -3.91
C GLN A 7 -14.72 9.39 -3.93
N THR A 8 -15.12 8.53 -4.88
CA THR A 8 -14.50 7.20 -5.05
C THR A 8 -13.00 7.31 -5.35
N LEU A 9 -12.60 8.24 -6.21
CA LEU A 9 -11.18 8.42 -6.55
C LEU A 9 -10.36 8.88 -5.34
N GLU A 10 -10.92 9.76 -4.51
CA GLU A 10 -10.24 10.22 -3.31
C GLU A 10 -10.06 9.08 -2.30
N GLU A 11 -11.08 8.24 -2.11
CA GLU A 11 -10.98 7.07 -1.23
C GLU A 11 -9.90 6.10 -1.72
N LEU A 12 -9.85 5.82 -3.03
CA LEU A 12 -8.80 4.97 -3.61
C LEU A 12 -7.39 5.53 -3.40
N LYS A 13 -7.21 6.85 -3.46
CA LYS A 13 -5.91 7.49 -3.16
C LYS A 13 -5.52 7.34 -1.70
N GLN A 14 -6.48 7.47 -0.77
CA GLN A 14 -6.21 7.25 0.65
C GLN A 14 -5.83 5.79 0.93
N LEU A 15 -6.50 4.84 0.27
CA LEU A 15 -6.17 3.42 0.35
C LEU A 15 -4.79 3.13 -0.26
N GLU A 16 -4.48 3.66 -1.44
CA GLU A 16 -3.14 3.53 -2.05
C GLU A 16 -2.06 4.02 -1.08
N LYS A 17 -2.23 5.22 -0.53
CA LYS A 17 -1.25 5.81 0.41
C LYS A 17 -1.05 4.94 1.65
N LYS A 18 -2.13 4.35 2.19
CA LYS A 18 -2.06 3.41 3.31
C LYS A 18 -1.21 2.20 2.93
N TYR A 19 -1.56 1.49 1.85
CA TYR A 19 -0.87 0.26 1.49
C TYR A 19 0.57 0.50 1.01
N GLU A 20 0.83 1.65 0.37
CA GLU A 20 2.19 2.09 0.05
C GLU A 20 3.04 2.27 1.31
N SER A 21 2.49 2.93 2.34
CA SER A 21 3.18 3.12 3.62
C SER A 21 3.50 1.79 4.31
N LEU A 22 2.55 0.85 4.30
CA LEU A 22 2.71 -0.49 4.90
C LEU A 22 3.73 -1.35 4.15
N VAL A 23 3.71 -1.33 2.81
CA VAL A 23 4.70 -2.02 1.99
C VAL A 23 6.09 -1.39 2.15
N TRP A 24 6.17 -0.06 2.16
CA TRP A 24 7.41 0.65 2.43
C TRP A 24 8.00 0.27 3.79
N TYR A 25 7.15 0.18 4.81
CA TYR A 25 7.51 -0.19 6.17
C TYR A 25 8.05 -1.61 6.25
N ALA A 26 7.34 -2.58 5.68
CA ALA A 26 7.73 -3.99 5.68
C ALA A 26 9.09 -4.23 5.00
N ARG A 27 9.49 -3.36 4.07
CA ARG A 27 10.75 -3.45 3.32
C ARG A 27 11.94 -2.80 4.02
N LYS A 28 11.76 -2.20 5.20
CA LYS A 28 12.87 -1.56 5.92
C LYS A 28 13.74 -2.60 6.61
N SER A 29 15.02 -2.63 6.24
CA SER A 29 15.97 -3.50 6.90
C SER A 29 16.55 -2.83 8.16
N PRO A 30 16.96 -3.61 9.17
CA PRO A 30 17.63 -3.07 10.37
C PRO A 30 18.85 -2.20 10.04
N GLU A 31 19.62 -2.56 9.00
CA GLU A 31 20.80 -1.81 8.56
C GLU A 31 20.42 -0.42 8.05
N GLN A 32 19.33 -0.31 7.29
CA GLN A 32 18.83 0.99 6.81
C GLN A 32 18.40 1.89 7.97
N ILE A 33 17.73 1.32 8.96
CA ILE A 33 17.28 2.04 10.17
C ILE A 33 18.48 2.56 10.96
N ALA A 34 19.49 1.71 11.16
CA ALA A 34 20.71 2.10 11.85
C ALA A 34 21.52 3.18 11.10
N THR A 35 21.51 3.14 9.76
CA THR A 35 22.26 4.07 8.91
C THR A 35 21.61 5.45 8.85
N PHE A 36 20.28 5.53 8.89
CA PHE A 36 19.54 6.77 8.71
C PHE A 36 18.66 7.08 9.93
N PRO A 37 19.15 7.80 10.95
CA PRO A 37 18.38 8.04 12.19
C PRO A 37 17.01 8.70 11.98
N ARG A 38 16.87 9.57 10.96
CA ARG A 38 15.59 10.20 10.58
C ARG A 38 14.55 9.21 10.05
N LEU A 39 14.96 7.99 9.71
CA LEU A 39 14.07 6.93 9.27
C LEU A 39 13.22 6.41 10.44
N GLN A 40 13.72 6.48 11.67
CA GLN A 40 12.98 6.08 12.86
C GLN A 40 11.69 6.91 13.02
N ASP A 41 11.77 8.24 12.87
CA ASP A 41 10.59 9.11 12.93
C ASP A 41 9.53 8.75 11.87
N ALA A 42 9.96 8.26 10.71
CA ALA A 42 9.04 7.83 9.66
C ALA A 42 8.40 6.46 10.00
N ILE A 43 9.18 5.54 10.54
CA ILE A 43 8.71 4.24 11.03
C ILE A 43 7.68 4.44 12.13
N ASP A 44 8.00 5.22 13.16
CA ASP A 44 7.13 5.48 14.31
C ASP A 44 5.79 6.07 13.87
N ARG A 45 5.80 6.98 12.88
CA ARG A 45 4.56 7.54 12.31
C ARG A 45 3.68 6.49 11.64
N VAL A 46 4.27 5.55 10.90
CA VAL A 46 3.51 4.45 10.27
C VAL A 46 2.94 3.52 11.33
N GLU A 47 3.70 3.20 12.39
CA GLU A 47 3.22 2.38 13.50
C GLU A 47 2.08 3.02 14.29
N GLN A 48 2.15 4.34 14.52
CA GLN A 48 1.08 5.07 15.16
C GLN A 48 -0.19 5.12 14.31
N GLN A 49 -0.03 5.23 12.98
CA GLN A 49 -1.16 5.37 12.07
C GLN A 49 -1.84 4.03 11.78
N TYR A 50 -1.10 2.93 11.75
CA TYR A 50 -1.59 1.58 11.39
C TYR A 50 -1.09 0.49 12.35
N PRO A 51 -1.40 0.60 13.67
CA PRO A 51 -0.77 -0.22 14.70
C PRO A 51 -1.05 -1.72 14.57
N ASN A 52 -2.23 -2.09 14.06
CA ASN A 52 -2.58 -3.50 13.90
C ASN A 52 -1.82 -4.10 12.71
N GLU A 53 -1.81 -3.39 11.59
CA GLU A 53 -1.14 -3.83 10.37
C GLU A 53 0.37 -3.89 10.54
N THR A 54 0.99 -2.95 11.27
CA THR A 54 2.43 -3.00 11.56
C THR A 54 2.78 -4.10 12.56
N ALA A 55 1.89 -4.43 13.51
CA ALA A 55 2.06 -5.58 14.39
C ALA A 55 2.02 -6.91 13.61
N ASP A 56 1.05 -7.05 12.69
CA ASP A 56 0.96 -8.22 11.82
C ASP A 56 2.16 -8.34 10.87
N LEU A 57 2.65 -7.22 10.33
CA LEU A 57 3.86 -7.18 9.50
C LEU A 57 5.13 -7.59 10.26
N ARG A 58 5.22 -7.30 11.57
CA ARG A 58 6.36 -7.71 12.43
C ARG A 58 6.26 -9.16 12.92
N SER A 59 5.11 -9.80 12.77
CA SER A 59 4.88 -11.16 13.25
C SER A 59 5.68 -12.17 12.42
N ALA A 60 6.44 -13.03 13.09
CA ALA A 60 7.12 -14.15 12.43
C ALA A 60 6.15 -15.17 11.80
N ARG A 61 4.88 -15.18 12.24
CA ARG A 61 3.86 -16.12 11.74
C ARG A 61 3.09 -15.56 10.55
N THR A 62 2.82 -14.26 10.56
CA THR A 62 1.89 -13.62 9.61
C THR A 62 2.54 -12.51 8.78
N GLY A 63 3.80 -12.15 9.04
CA GLY A 63 4.49 -11.03 8.39
C GLY A 63 4.58 -11.17 6.89
N ASP A 64 5.04 -12.33 6.39
CA ASP A 64 5.16 -12.60 4.94
C ASP A 64 3.80 -12.54 4.25
N TRP A 65 2.79 -13.17 4.86
CA TRP A 65 1.43 -13.13 4.33
C TRP A 65 0.88 -11.70 4.31
N SER A 66 1.07 -10.95 5.39
CA SER A 66 0.59 -9.57 5.53
C SER A 66 1.28 -8.65 4.54
N HIS A 67 2.58 -8.83 4.30
CA HIS A 67 3.33 -8.10 3.28
C HIS A 67 2.82 -8.41 1.86
N GLY A 68 2.52 -9.69 1.57
CA GLY A 68 1.89 -10.11 0.32
C GLY A 68 0.49 -9.48 0.13
N PHE A 69 -0.37 -9.56 1.14
CA PHE A 69 -1.69 -8.94 1.14
C PHE A 69 -1.61 -7.42 0.89
N ASN A 70 -0.77 -6.72 1.63
CA ASN A 70 -0.59 -5.26 1.48
C ASN A 70 -0.06 -4.91 0.08
N SER A 71 0.85 -5.71 -0.49
CA SER A 71 1.33 -5.53 -1.86
C SER A 71 0.23 -5.72 -2.90
N GLY A 72 -0.61 -6.74 -2.73
CA GLY A 72 -1.78 -6.98 -3.59
C GLY A 72 -2.79 -5.84 -3.53
N MET A 73 -3.09 -5.33 -2.33
CA MET A 73 -3.98 -4.19 -2.16
C MET A 73 -3.41 -2.90 -2.75
N LEU A 74 -2.09 -2.68 -2.65
CA LEU A 74 -1.42 -1.56 -3.31
C LEU A 74 -1.56 -1.65 -4.84
N ALA A 75 -1.36 -2.84 -5.41
CA ALA A 75 -1.49 -3.06 -6.85
C ALA A 75 -2.96 -2.87 -7.32
N ALA A 76 -3.91 -3.45 -6.58
CA ALA A 76 -5.34 -3.35 -6.89
C ALA A 76 -5.86 -1.91 -6.81
N THR A 77 -5.45 -1.14 -5.79
CA THR A 77 -5.86 0.27 -5.65
C THR A 77 -5.31 1.15 -6.76
N ARG A 78 -4.07 0.89 -7.22
CA ARG A 78 -3.48 1.58 -8.39
C ARG A 78 -4.22 1.24 -9.68
N LEU A 79 -4.53 -0.03 -9.92
CA LEU A 79 -5.32 -0.44 -11.08
C LEU A 79 -6.72 0.19 -11.06
N ALA A 80 -7.40 0.16 -9.92
CA ALA A 80 -8.73 0.75 -9.78
C ALA A 80 -8.72 2.25 -10.11
N GLN A 81 -7.68 2.98 -9.71
CA GLN A 81 -7.53 4.39 -10.08
C GLN A 81 -7.33 4.60 -11.58
N GLU A 82 -6.60 3.72 -12.27
CA GLU A 82 -6.41 3.80 -13.72
C GLU A 82 -7.70 3.46 -14.47
N LEU A 83 -8.44 2.43 -14.06
CA LEU A 83 -9.76 2.08 -14.61
C LEU A 83 -10.81 3.18 -14.41
N MET A 84 -10.61 4.06 -13.44
CA MET A 84 -11.46 5.24 -13.27
C MET A 84 -11.13 6.37 -14.23
N LYS A 85 -9.93 6.40 -14.81
CA LYS A 85 -9.46 7.49 -15.69
C LYS A 85 -9.47 7.08 -17.16
N PHE A 86 -9.21 5.81 -17.45
CA PHE A 86 -8.98 5.28 -18.78
C PHE A 86 -9.85 4.04 -19.04
N GLU A 87 -9.98 3.68 -20.31
CA GLU A 87 -10.60 2.41 -20.71
C GLU A 87 -9.77 1.22 -20.21
N PRO A 88 -10.39 0.05 -19.95
CA PRO A 88 -9.72 -1.12 -19.38
C PRO A 88 -8.46 -1.54 -20.12
N GLU A 89 -8.47 -1.53 -21.44
CA GLU A 89 -7.34 -1.94 -22.28
C GLU A 89 -6.10 -1.06 -22.04
N VAL A 90 -6.30 0.23 -21.77
CA VAL A 90 -5.21 1.16 -21.45
C VAL A 90 -4.74 0.96 -20.01
N ALA A 91 -5.67 0.78 -19.07
CA ALA A 91 -5.33 0.57 -17.66
C ALA A 91 -4.51 -0.72 -17.45
N TYR A 92 -4.84 -1.80 -18.17
CA TYR A 92 -4.17 -3.09 -18.04
C TYR A 92 -2.74 -3.11 -18.57
N VAL A 93 -2.41 -2.27 -19.56
CA VAL A 93 -1.02 -2.10 -20.04
C VAL A 93 -0.09 -1.67 -18.92
N ASN A 94 -0.57 -0.90 -17.95
CA ASN A 94 0.23 -0.44 -16.81
C ASN A 94 0.37 -1.50 -15.70
N PHE A 95 -0.43 -2.57 -15.72
CA PHE A 95 -0.42 -3.63 -14.70
C PHE A 95 -0.57 -5.03 -15.33
N PRO A 96 0.36 -5.44 -16.22
CA PRO A 96 0.25 -6.69 -16.95
C PRO A 96 0.18 -7.91 -16.01
N ASP A 97 0.92 -7.88 -14.90
CA ASP A 97 1.01 -9.00 -13.94
C ASP A 97 -0.27 -9.20 -13.09
N LEU A 98 -1.24 -8.28 -13.15
CA LEU A 98 -2.55 -8.46 -12.51
C LEU A 98 -3.57 -9.15 -13.42
N MET A 99 -3.24 -9.32 -14.71
CA MET A 99 -4.14 -9.83 -15.75
C MET A 99 -3.75 -11.22 -16.26
N THR A 100 -2.73 -11.83 -15.63
CA THR A 100 -2.16 -13.13 -16.01
C THR A 100 -2.86 -14.32 -15.38
#